data_AF-A0A3P8QMX7-F1
#
_entry.id   AF-A0A3P8QMX7-F1
#
_cell.length_a   1.000
_cell.length_b   1.000
_cell.length_c   1.000
_cell.angle_alpha   90.00
_cell.angle_beta   90.00
_cell.angle_gamma   90.00
#
_symmetry.space_group_name_H-M   'P 1'
#
loop_
_entity.id
_entity.type
_entity.pdbx_description
1 polymer ?
#
loop_
_entity_poly.entity_id
_entity_poly.type
_entity_poly.pdbx_seq_one_letter_code
_entity_poly.pdbx_strand_id
1 'polypeptide(L)'
;MFLSHSFSPYIPHTLTLNLKPLFCISFLVLLLLPLSLSCGSVQLDNIRSDYITIIQTELQRTTEEITSLLQNSDCSVFSHKLRNCTPGNATSVRTLHNLTCKMRSLPFLQMTLQLITSVEISMSCHCREKSIKMPTESLKRRRGATRRRRNEGTKNRKQTKKLCKAKAILSAMTECYQMLNSL
;
A
#
# COMPACT_ATOMS: atom_id res chain seq x y z
N MET A 1 -58.87 48.22 5.32
CA MET A 1 -59.56 47.17 6.11
C MET A 1 -60.45 46.40 5.15
N PHE A 2 -60.57 45.08 5.33
CA PHE A 2 -61.21 44.03 4.51
C PHE A 2 -60.31 43.20 3.57
N LEU A 3 -60.07 41.98 4.06
CA LEU A 3 -59.65 40.77 3.35
C LEU A 3 -60.76 40.29 2.42
N SER A 4 -60.39 39.71 1.28
CA SER A 4 -61.17 38.61 0.69
C SER A 4 -60.34 37.79 -0.31
N HIS A 5 -60.35 36.48 -0.06
CA HIS A 5 -59.80 35.38 -0.86
C HIS A 5 -60.22 35.41 -2.33
N SER A 6 -59.37 34.84 -3.20
CA SER A 6 -59.79 34.22 -4.46
C SER A 6 -58.83 33.10 -4.88
N PHE A 7 -59.42 32.14 -5.60
CA PHE A 7 -59.01 30.75 -5.80
C PHE A 7 -57.80 30.51 -6.73
N SER A 8 -57.10 29.39 -6.47
CA SER A 8 -56.42 28.41 -7.36
C SER A 8 -56.31 28.71 -8.88
N PRO A 9 -55.20 28.33 -9.56
CA PRO A 9 -55.02 26.91 -9.85
C PRO A 9 -53.61 26.36 -9.57
N TYR A 10 -53.59 25.12 -9.08
CA TYR A 10 -52.47 24.19 -9.17
C TYR A 10 -51.91 24.16 -10.60
N ILE A 11 -50.63 24.52 -10.75
CA ILE A 11 -49.85 24.16 -11.93
C ILE A 11 -49.13 22.85 -11.58
N PRO A 12 -49.41 21.72 -12.25
CA PRO A 12 -48.60 20.54 -12.11
C PRO A 12 -47.29 20.81 -12.85
N HIS A 13 -46.26 21.27 -12.13
CA HIS A 13 -44.89 21.12 -12.63
C HIS A 13 -44.53 19.64 -12.48
N THR A 14 -44.91 18.86 -13.49
CA THR A 14 -44.25 17.59 -13.79
C THR A 14 -42.77 17.88 -13.93
N LEU A 15 -42.01 17.62 -12.87
CA LEU A 15 -40.57 17.47 -12.91
C LEU A 15 -40.28 16.26 -13.81
N THR A 16 -40.23 16.48 -15.12
CA THR A 16 -39.53 15.60 -16.03
C THR A 16 -38.04 15.72 -15.70
N LEU A 17 -37.63 15.02 -14.65
CA LEU A 17 -36.24 14.71 -14.34
C LEU A 17 -35.67 14.06 -15.61
N ASN A 18 -34.92 14.85 -16.38
CA ASN A 18 -34.09 14.34 -17.46
C ASN A 18 -33.09 13.35 -16.81
N LEU A 19 -33.37 12.04 -16.90
CA LEU A 19 -32.46 10.98 -16.44
C LEU A 19 -31.21 10.85 -17.33
N LYS A 20 -31.22 11.43 -18.53
CA LYS A 20 -30.10 11.38 -19.50
C LYS A 20 -28.76 11.90 -18.96
N PRO A 21 -28.65 13.10 -18.34
CA PRO A 21 -27.38 13.59 -17.80
C PRO A 21 -26.83 12.74 -16.63
N LEU A 22 -27.70 12.15 -15.79
CA LEU A 22 -27.29 11.32 -14.65
C LEU A 22 -26.65 9.98 -15.09
N PHE A 23 -27.18 9.39 -16.16
CA PHE A 23 -26.60 8.19 -16.75
C PHE A 23 -25.23 8.47 -17.38
N CYS A 24 -25.05 9.60 -18.07
CA CYS A 24 -23.76 9.97 -18.67
C CYS A 24 -22.67 10.22 -17.62
N ILE A 25 -23.02 10.88 -16.50
CA ILE A 25 -22.08 11.09 -15.39
C ILE A 25 -21.72 9.75 -14.74
N SER A 26 -22.70 8.86 -14.52
CA SER A 26 -22.44 7.53 -13.96
C SER A 26 -21.54 6.69 -14.86
N PHE A 27 -21.73 6.75 -16.18
CA PHE A 27 -20.89 6.02 -17.13
C PHE A 27 -19.46 6.58 -17.19
N LEU A 28 -19.29 7.91 -17.16
CA LEU A 28 -17.99 8.55 -17.10
C LEU A 28 -17.24 8.25 -15.81
N VAL A 29 -17.93 8.25 -14.66
CA VAL A 29 -17.34 7.83 -13.38
C VAL A 29 -16.91 6.37 -13.45
N LEU A 30 -17.73 5.47 -14.00
CA LEU A 30 -17.38 4.05 -14.17
C LEU A 30 -16.23 3.81 -15.16
N LEU A 31 -16.06 4.66 -16.18
CA LEU A 31 -14.95 4.58 -17.14
C LEU A 31 -13.66 5.19 -16.59
N LEU A 32 -13.75 6.24 -15.77
CA LEU A 32 -12.59 6.90 -15.17
C LEU A 32 -12.10 6.22 -13.88
N LEU A 33 -12.99 5.56 -13.12
CA LEU A 33 -12.63 4.78 -11.93
C LEU A 33 -11.52 3.73 -12.19
N PRO A 34 -11.55 2.93 -13.27
CA PRO A 34 -10.49 1.98 -13.56
C PRO A 34 -9.17 2.66 -14.00
N LEU A 35 -9.21 3.87 -14.56
CA LEU A 35 -7.98 4.61 -14.88
C LEU A 35 -7.30 5.13 -13.62
N SER A 36 -8.05 5.60 -12.62
CA SER A 36 -7.50 6.01 -11.31
C SER A 36 -6.87 4.84 -10.52
N LEU A 37 -7.22 3.60 -10.88
CA LEU A 37 -6.72 2.37 -10.26
C LEU A 37 -5.60 1.71 -11.07
N SER A 38 -5.35 2.15 -12.30
CA SER A 38 -4.34 1.58 -13.18
C SER A 38 -3.06 2.41 -13.10
N CYS A 39 -2.02 1.84 -12.47
CA CYS A 39 -0.69 2.45 -12.39
C CYS A 39 0.06 2.33 -13.73
N GLY A 40 -0.53 2.86 -14.79
CA GLY A 40 -0.10 2.68 -16.17
C GLY A 40 0.60 3.89 -16.80
N SER A 41 0.49 5.08 -16.21
CA SER A 41 1.06 6.33 -16.76
C SER A 41 2.35 6.76 -16.05
N VAL A 42 3.22 5.81 -15.74
CA VAL A 42 4.45 6.08 -15.00
C VAL A 42 5.50 6.70 -15.94
N GLN A 43 5.97 7.91 -15.62
CA GLN A 43 7.14 8.49 -16.26
C GLN A 43 8.40 7.88 -15.65
N LEU A 44 9.07 7.03 -16.43
CA LEU A 44 10.26 6.29 -15.99
C LEU A 44 11.39 7.22 -15.54
N ASP A 45 11.54 8.37 -16.20
CA ASP A 45 12.56 9.37 -15.88
C ASP A 45 12.38 9.94 -14.47
N ASN A 46 11.13 10.12 -14.02
CA ASN A 46 10.85 10.57 -12.66
C ASN A 46 11.26 9.50 -11.65
N ILE A 47 10.96 8.23 -11.91
CA ILE A 47 11.39 7.12 -11.03
C ILE A 47 12.92 7.06 -10.90
N ARG A 48 13.64 7.22 -12.01
CA ARG A 48 15.11 7.22 -12.00
C ARG A 48 15.66 8.43 -11.24
N SER A 49 15.10 9.61 -11.48
CA SER A 49 15.48 10.85 -10.80
C SER A 49 15.23 10.79 -9.29
N ASP A 50 14.03 10.37 -8.88
CA ASP A 50 13.65 10.22 -7.47
C ASP A 50 14.50 9.15 -6.77
N TYR A 51 14.90 8.11 -7.51
CA TYR A 51 15.81 7.10 -6.99
C TYR A 51 17.15 7.70 -6.56
N ILE A 52 17.79 8.43 -7.47
CA ILE A 52 19.10 9.04 -7.24
C ILE A 52 19.02 10.10 -6.13
N THR A 53 17.94 10.88 -6.09
CA THR A 53 17.83 12.03 -5.18
C THR A 53 17.43 11.65 -3.76
N ILE A 54 16.45 10.75 -3.59
CA ILE A 54 15.81 10.50 -2.29
C ILE A 54 15.81 9.01 -1.95
N ILE A 55 15.29 8.16 -2.85
CA ILE A 55 14.93 6.78 -2.49
C ILE A 55 16.16 5.93 -2.20
N GLN A 56 17.29 6.14 -2.89
CA GLN A 56 18.51 5.40 -2.63
C GLN A 56 18.99 5.58 -1.18
N THR A 57 19.01 6.83 -0.69
CA THR A 57 19.41 7.16 0.68
C THR A 57 18.44 6.59 1.71
N GLU A 58 17.13 6.70 1.45
CA GLU A 58 16.12 6.11 2.34
C GLU A 58 16.19 4.59 2.38
N LEU A 59 16.46 3.96 1.24
CA LEU A 59 16.60 2.51 1.13
C LEU A 59 17.83 2.02 1.89
N GLN A 60 18.96 2.73 1.77
CA GLN A 60 20.17 2.42 2.54
C GLN A 60 19.93 2.56 4.04
N ARG A 61 19.40 3.71 4.49
CA ARG A 61 19.09 3.95 5.91
C ARG A 61 18.17 2.88 6.49
N THR A 62 17.08 2.54 5.77
CA THR A 62 16.13 1.51 6.20
C THR A 62 16.81 0.13 6.27
N THR A 63 17.72 -0.16 5.34
CA THR A 63 18.46 -1.43 5.31
C THR A 63 19.41 -1.56 6.50
N GLU A 64 20.13 -0.48 6.84
CA GLU A 64 21.02 -0.43 8.00
C GLU A 64 20.25 -0.60 9.31
N GLU A 65 19.13 0.11 9.47
CA GLU A 65 18.27 0.01 10.66
C GLU A 65 17.67 -1.39 10.83
N ILE A 66 17.18 -2.02 9.76
CA ILE A 66 16.68 -3.40 9.85
C ILE A 66 17.80 -4.39 10.13
N THR A 67 18.99 -4.17 9.58
CA THR A 67 20.15 -5.03 9.82
C THR A 67 20.64 -4.91 11.26
N SER A 68 20.62 -3.72 11.85
CA SER A 68 20.98 -3.53 13.26
C SER A 68 20.01 -4.26 14.20
N LEU A 69 18.70 -4.24 13.89
CA LEU A 69 17.68 -4.99 14.64
C LEU A 69 17.81 -6.51 14.48
N LEU A 70 18.51 -6.98 13.44
CA LEU A 70 18.71 -8.40 13.13
C LEU A 70 20.07 -8.96 13.58
N GLN A 71 20.96 -8.17 14.21
CA GLN A 71 22.35 -8.55 14.50
C GLN A 71 22.57 -9.96 15.07
N ASN A 72 21.62 -10.49 15.87
CA ASN A 72 21.70 -11.82 16.48
C ASN A 72 20.67 -12.82 15.94
N SER A 73 20.10 -12.56 14.76
CA SER A 73 19.03 -13.34 14.15
C SER A 73 19.40 -13.86 12.78
N ASP A 74 19.31 -15.18 12.59
CA ASP A 74 19.49 -15.78 11.28
C ASP A 74 18.18 -15.73 10.47
N CYS A 75 18.25 -15.11 9.29
CA CYS A 75 17.15 -15.02 8.35
C CYS A 75 17.06 -16.23 7.40
N SER A 76 18.09 -17.08 7.33
CA SER A 76 18.11 -18.29 6.47
C SER A 76 16.95 -19.24 6.78
N VAL A 77 16.54 -19.28 8.05
CA VAL A 77 15.44 -20.10 8.57
C VAL A 77 14.07 -19.66 8.02
N PHE A 78 13.97 -18.43 7.51
CA PHE A 78 12.73 -17.87 6.99
C PHE A 78 12.78 -17.75 5.46
N SER A 79 12.24 -18.75 4.76
CA SER A 79 12.11 -18.64 3.31
C SER A 79 11.06 -17.57 2.95
N HIS A 80 11.49 -16.60 2.13
CA HIS A 80 10.65 -15.53 1.62
C HIS A 80 10.63 -15.62 0.10
N LYS A 81 9.56 -16.19 -0.46
CA LYS A 81 9.34 -16.18 -1.91
C LYS A 81 8.91 -14.78 -2.35
N LEU A 82 9.90 -13.96 -2.72
CA LEU A 82 9.68 -12.70 -3.41
C LEU A 82 9.77 -12.92 -4.91
N ARG A 83 9.07 -12.07 -5.67
CA ARG A 83 9.22 -12.06 -7.13
C ARG A 83 10.45 -11.21 -7.42
N ASN A 84 11.42 -11.79 -8.13
CA ASN A 84 12.62 -11.05 -8.53
C ASN A 84 12.26 -10.05 -9.62
N CYS A 85 13.00 -8.95 -9.67
CA CYS A 85 12.92 -8.04 -10.81
C CYS A 85 13.54 -8.69 -12.04
N THR A 86 12.91 -8.46 -13.19
CA THR A 86 13.38 -8.92 -14.49
C THR A 86 13.67 -7.71 -15.37
N PRO A 87 14.68 -7.78 -16.25
CA PRO A 87 14.97 -6.69 -17.18
C PRO A 87 13.72 -6.28 -17.96
N GLY A 88 13.48 -4.97 -18.04
CA GLY A 88 12.30 -4.40 -18.69
C GLY A 88 11.60 -3.36 -17.79
N ASN A 89 11.34 -2.18 -18.35
CA ASN A 89 10.83 -1.04 -17.59
C ASN A 89 9.48 -1.34 -16.92
N ALA A 90 8.50 -1.81 -17.70
CA ALA A 90 7.16 -2.12 -17.18
C ALA A 90 7.17 -3.25 -16.14
N THR A 91 8.02 -4.28 -16.32
CA THR A 91 8.13 -5.41 -15.39
C THR A 91 8.82 -5.03 -14.10
N SER A 92 9.86 -4.20 -14.16
CA SER A 92 10.58 -3.71 -12.99
C SER A 92 9.72 -2.76 -12.16
N VAL A 93 9.08 -1.78 -12.80
CA VAL A 93 8.13 -0.86 -12.14
C VAL A 93 7.00 -1.65 -11.48
N ARG A 94 6.37 -2.58 -12.19
CA ARG A 94 5.31 -3.43 -11.61
C ARG A 94 5.81 -4.26 -10.42
N THR A 95 7.02 -4.79 -10.49
CA THR A 95 7.59 -5.59 -9.40
C THR A 95 7.94 -4.71 -8.20
N LEU A 96 8.49 -3.53 -8.44
CA LEU A 96 8.76 -2.51 -7.43
C LEU A 96 7.49 -2.11 -6.68
N HIS A 97 6.40 -1.80 -7.39
CA HIS A 97 5.10 -1.53 -6.74
C HIS A 97 4.64 -2.69 -5.84
N ASN A 98 4.71 -3.92 -6.35
CA ASN A 98 4.33 -5.10 -5.59
C ASN A 98 5.19 -5.29 -4.33
N LEU A 99 6.48 -5.00 -4.40
CA LEU A 99 7.40 -5.05 -3.27
C LEU A 99 7.05 -3.96 -2.24
N THR A 100 6.82 -2.72 -2.68
CA THR A 100 6.37 -1.61 -1.85
C THR A 100 5.09 -1.95 -1.09
N CYS A 101 4.09 -2.51 -1.78
CA CYS A 101 2.83 -2.90 -1.14
C CYS A 101 2.98 -4.08 -0.18
N LYS A 102 3.90 -5.01 -0.47
CA LYS A 102 4.25 -6.07 0.47
C LYS A 102 4.92 -5.50 1.72
N MET A 103 5.76 -4.47 1.59
CA MET A 103 6.40 -3.79 2.72
C MET A 103 5.37 -3.05 3.57
N ARG A 104 4.47 -2.29 2.95
CA ARG A 104 3.36 -1.59 3.63
C ARG A 104 2.46 -2.53 4.43
N SER A 105 2.31 -3.77 3.96
CA SER A 105 1.55 -4.80 4.68
C SER A 105 2.23 -5.34 5.95
N LEU A 106 3.37 -4.79 6.37
CA LEU A 106 4.09 -5.14 7.60
C LEU A 106 3.78 -4.09 8.70
N PRO A 107 2.70 -4.25 9.48
CA PRO A 107 2.09 -3.19 10.30
C PRO A 107 2.90 -2.73 11.53
N PHE A 108 4.17 -3.11 11.67
CA PHE A 108 5.01 -2.81 12.83
C PHE A 108 6.34 -2.13 12.48
N LEU A 109 6.58 -1.86 11.19
CA LEU A 109 7.83 -1.30 10.70
C LEU A 109 7.62 0.18 10.36
N GLN A 110 7.44 1.01 11.39
CA GLN A 110 7.21 2.45 11.21
C GLN A 110 8.37 3.12 10.44
N MET A 111 9.61 2.66 10.65
CA MET A 111 10.80 3.06 9.89
C MET A 111 10.67 2.90 8.36
N THR A 112 9.84 1.98 7.87
CA THR A 112 9.65 1.77 6.43
C THR A 112 8.66 2.73 5.80
N LEU A 113 7.88 3.48 6.59
CA LEU A 113 6.79 4.34 6.07
C LEU A 113 7.31 5.46 5.18
N GLN A 114 8.43 6.07 5.54
CA GLN A 114 9.05 7.13 4.75
C GLN A 114 9.44 6.60 3.36
N LEU A 115 10.20 5.51 3.32
CA LEU A 115 10.58 4.83 2.07
C LEU A 115 9.37 4.42 1.24
N ILE A 116 8.34 3.82 1.86
CA ILE A 116 7.11 3.44 1.17
C ILE A 116 6.46 4.65 0.51
N THR A 117 6.36 5.75 1.24
CA THR A 117 5.71 6.98 0.76
C THR A 117 6.47 7.58 -0.42
N SER A 118 7.80 7.68 -0.32
CA SER A 118 8.64 8.18 -1.40
C SER A 118 8.51 7.34 -2.67
N VAL A 119 8.47 6.01 -2.53
CA VAL A 119 8.27 5.11 -3.70
C VAL A 119 6.86 5.22 -4.27
N GLU A 120 5.82 5.31 -3.45
CA GLU A 120 4.45 5.49 -3.94
C GLU A 120 4.27 6.82 -4.68
N ILE A 121 4.87 7.90 -4.19
CA ILE A 121 4.87 9.23 -4.84
C ILE A 121 5.60 9.16 -6.17
N SER A 122 6.81 8.62 -6.18
CA SER A 122 7.63 8.50 -7.38
C SER A 122 6.94 7.70 -8.48
N MET A 123 6.26 6.62 -8.08
CA MET A 123 5.49 5.78 -8.99
C MET A 123 4.11 6.36 -9.35
N SER A 124 3.67 7.43 -8.68
CA SER A 124 2.30 7.96 -8.75
C SER A 124 1.26 6.86 -8.54
N CYS A 125 1.53 5.94 -7.61
CA CYS A 125 0.78 4.69 -7.46
C CYS A 125 0.73 4.24 -6.00
N HIS A 126 -0.46 4.26 -5.41
CA HIS A 126 -0.65 3.86 -4.02
C HIS A 126 -0.93 2.37 -3.87
N CYS A 127 -0.56 1.83 -2.72
CA CYS A 127 -0.96 0.49 -2.32
C CYS A 127 -2.40 0.48 -1.81
N ARG A 128 -3.22 -0.48 -2.27
CA ARG A 128 -4.55 -0.67 -1.70
C ARG A 128 -4.44 -0.98 -0.20
N GLU A 129 -5.12 -0.17 0.60
CA GLU A 129 -5.22 -0.38 2.03
C GLU A 129 -5.98 -1.68 2.30
N LYS A 130 -5.32 -2.65 2.95
CA LYS A 130 -6.00 -3.85 3.40
C LYS A 130 -6.78 -3.48 4.66
N SER A 131 -8.10 -3.65 4.63
CA SER A 131 -8.95 -3.57 5.82
C SER A 131 -8.29 -4.37 6.95
N ILE A 132 -7.88 -3.69 8.01
CA ILE A 132 -7.38 -4.32 9.22
C ILE A 132 -8.56 -5.10 9.80
N LYS A 133 -8.64 -6.41 9.54
CA LYS A 133 -9.60 -7.26 10.25
C LYS A 133 -9.23 -7.18 11.73
N MET A 134 -10.10 -6.56 12.54
CA MET A 134 -9.97 -6.54 13.99
C MET A 134 -9.73 -7.97 14.49
N PRO A 135 -8.79 -8.20 15.42
CA PRO A 135 -8.63 -9.50 16.03
C PRO A 135 -9.92 -9.84 16.76
N THR A 136 -10.66 -10.83 16.27
CA THR A 136 -11.84 -11.35 16.95
C THR A 136 -11.34 -12.01 18.23
N GLU A 137 -11.57 -11.37 19.37
CA GLU A 137 -11.21 -11.89 20.70
C GLU A 137 -12.00 -13.16 20.98
N SER A 138 -11.48 -14.31 20.56
CA SER A 138 -11.98 -15.59 21.07
C SER A 138 -11.49 -15.74 22.51
N LEU A 139 -12.39 -15.59 23.48
CA LEU A 139 -12.17 -15.85 24.90
C LEU A 139 -11.60 -17.26 25.13
N LYS A 140 -10.27 -17.38 25.27
CA LYS A 140 -9.61 -18.62 25.68
C LYS A 140 -9.23 -18.55 27.16
N ARG A 141 -9.92 -19.37 27.96
CA ARG A 141 -9.77 -19.56 29.41
C ARG A 141 -8.30 -19.75 29.85
N ARG A 142 -8.04 -19.19 31.02
CA ARG A 142 -6.78 -18.97 31.75
C ARG A 142 -6.12 -20.30 32.19
N ARG A 143 -4.88 -20.56 31.75
CA ARG A 143 -3.89 -21.43 32.43
C ARG A 143 -2.55 -20.67 32.45
N GLY A 144 -2.27 -20.07 33.60
CA GLY A 144 -1.16 -19.13 33.83
C GLY A 144 0.15 -19.82 34.22
N ALA A 145 1.25 -19.08 34.14
CA ALA A 145 2.65 -19.45 34.40
C ALA A 145 3.40 -20.13 33.22
N THR A 146 3.22 -21.41 32.91
CA THR A 146 4.08 -22.13 31.93
C THR A 146 3.92 -21.66 30.48
N ARG A 147 2.82 -20.96 30.15
CA ARG A 147 2.51 -20.47 28.80
C ARG A 147 3.19 -19.14 28.46
N ARG A 148 3.65 -18.36 29.45
CA ARG A 148 4.24 -17.03 29.23
C ARG A 148 5.60 -17.11 28.51
N ARG A 149 6.53 -17.97 28.97
CA ARG A 149 7.85 -18.15 28.33
C ARG A 149 7.75 -18.65 26.89
N ARG A 150 6.80 -19.55 26.60
CA ARG A 150 6.56 -20.05 25.23
C ARG A 150 5.99 -18.95 24.31
N ASN A 151 5.19 -18.03 24.86
CA ASN A 151 4.65 -16.89 24.10
C ASN A 151 5.70 -15.83 23.78
N GLU A 152 6.66 -15.56 24.68
CA GLU A 152 7.75 -14.60 24.42
C GLU A 152 8.68 -15.08 23.31
N GLY A 153 9.14 -16.34 23.35
CA GLY A 153 9.94 -16.92 22.27
C GLY A 153 9.18 -16.93 20.93
N THR A 154 7.86 -17.19 20.96
CA THR A 154 7.01 -17.15 19.76
C THR A 154 6.80 -15.71 19.24
N LYS A 155 6.69 -14.72 20.13
CA LYS A 155 6.55 -13.30 19.78
C LYS A 155 7.83 -12.77 19.13
N ASN A 156 8.99 -13.08 19.72
CA ASN A 156 10.30 -12.71 19.17
C ASN A 156 10.52 -13.36 17.81
N ARG A 157 10.26 -14.67 17.66
CA ARG A 157 10.36 -15.36 16.36
C ARG A 157 9.45 -14.73 15.29
N LYS A 158 8.24 -14.31 15.64
CA LYS A 158 7.31 -13.62 14.73
C LYS A 158 7.84 -12.24 14.32
N GLN A 159 8.45 -11.50 15.23
CA GLN A 159 9.05 -10.20 14.95
C GLN A 159 10.29 -10.36 14.06
N THR A 160 11.20 -11.28 14.39
CA THR A 160 12.35 -11.63 13.57
C THR A 160 11.92 -12.02 12.14
N LYS A 161 10.88 -12.87 12.00
CA LYS A 161 10.34 -13.24 10.68
C LYS A 161 9.88 -12.03 9.85
N LYS A 162 9.31 -11.00 10.50
CA LYS A 162 8.88 -9.77 9.82
C LYS A 162 10.07 -8.91 9.39
N LEU A 163 11.06 -8.77 10.27
CA LEU A 163 12.31 -8.07 9.97
C LEU A 163 13.07 -8.75 8.82
N CYS A 164 13.20 -10.07 8.84
CA CYS A 164 13.80 -10.83 7.74
C CYS A 164 13.03 -10.65 6.42
N LYS A 165 11.69 -10.64 6.48
CA LYS A 165 10.87 -10.37 5.30
C LYS A 165 11.09 -8.96 4.75
N ALA A 166 11.20 -7.97 5.63
CA ALA A 166 11.49 -6.60 5.24
C ALA A 166 12.88 -6.47 4.62
N LYS A 167 13.91 -7.07 5.23
CA LYS A 167 15.27 -7.14 4.67
C LYS A 167 15.29 -7.74 3.26
N ALA A 168 14.57 -8.84 3.06
CA ALA A 168 14.46 -9.47 1.74
C ALA A 168 13.75 -8.56 0.72
N ILE A 169 12.71 -7.83 1.14
CA ILE A 169 12.02 -6.87 0.27
C ILE A 169 12.96 -5.73 -0.13
N LEU A 170 13.69 -5.16 0.83
CA LEU A 170 14.65 -4.08 0.56
C LEU A 170 15.73 -4.52 -0.43
N SER A 171 16.31 -5.72 -0.25
CA SER A 171 17.27 -6.29 -1.22
C SER A 171 16.68 -6.37 -2.63
N ALA A 172 15.46 -6.89 -2.76
CA ALA A 172 14.80 -6.99 -4.06
C ALA A 172 14.49 -5.61 -4.66
N MET A 173 14.11 -4.62 -3.84
CA MET A 173 13.89 -3.24 -4.30
C MET A 173 15.19 -2.62 -4.81
N THR A 174 16.33 -2.83 -4.13
CA THR A 174 17.64 -2.38 -4.60
C THR A 174 17.97 -2.95 -5.97
N GLU A 175 17.81 -4.27 -6.14
CA GLU A 175 18.04 -4.95 -7.42
C GLU A 175 17.14 -4.37 -8.52
N CYS A 176 15.85 -4.13 -8.21
CA CYS A 176 14.92 -3.50 -9.16
C CYS A 176 15.41 -2.13 -9.63
N TYR A 177 15.85 -1.26 -8.72
CA TYR A 177 16.35 0.06 -9.07
C TYR A 177 17.67 0.00 -9.84
N GLN A 178 18.57 -0.91 -9.48
CA GLN A 178 19.81 -1.14 -10.23
C GLN A 178 19.50 -1.55 -11.68
N MET A 179 18.57 -2.49 -11.89
CA MET A 179 18.13 -2.87 -13.23
C MET A 179 17.46 -1.70 -13.97
N LEU A 180 16.62 -0.91 -13.29
CA LEU A 180 15.97 0.25 -13.89
C LEU A 180 16.97 1.32 -14.36
N ASN A 181 18.09 1.47 -13.65
CA ASN A 181 19.13 2.46 -13.98
C ASN A 181 20.20 1.93 -14.94
N SER A 182 20.26 0.62 -15.18
CA SER A 182 21.22 -0.01 -16.11
C SER A 182 20.67 -0.21 -17.53
N LEU A 183 19.41 0.19 -17.77
CA LEU A 183 18.70 0.12 -19.06
C LEU A 183 18.74 1.46 -19.79
#